data_AF-D3CSW1-F1
#
_entry.id   AF-D3CSW1-F1
#
_cell.length_a   1.000
_cell.length_b   1.000
_cell.length_c   1.000
_cell.angle_alpha   90.00
_cell.angle_beta   90.00
_cell.angle_gamma   90.00
#
_symmetry.space_group_name_H-M   'P 1'
#
loop_
_entity.id
_entity.type
_entity.pdbx_description
1 polymer ?
#
loop_
_entity_poly.entity_id
_entity_poly.type
_entity_poly.pdbx_seq_one_letter_code
_entity_poly.pdbx_strand_id
1 'polypeptide(L)'
;MLSSCRERHSQPDGHAAELGVDPGQIFLAGASAGAHLAAMCLVDDWLPITLRVRGVIRGACLVSGVYELETLRHSYLGEAFGLTAAEAVRNSPLRHVFRAANRAHRAHQPGAGPNQRSAGVSHRR
;
A
#
# COMPACT_ATOMS: atom_id res chain seq x y z
N MET A 1 -13.36 4.19 6.68
CA MET A 1 -12.86 2.81 6.91
C MET A 1 -11.48 2.84 7.58
N LEU A 2 -10.45 3.44 6.96
CA LEU A 2 -9.08 3.53 7.51
C LEU A 2 -8.97 4.24 8.88
N SER A 3 -9.61 5.41 9.07
CA SER A 3 -9.58 6.11 10.37
C SER A 3 -10.17 5.26 11.51
N SER A 4 -11.24 4.53 11.23
CA SER A 4 -11.95 3.68 12.19
C SER A 4 -11.18 2.42 12.60
N CYS A 5 -10.23 1.94 11.78
CA CYS A 5 -9.36 0.82 12.16
C CYS A 5 -8.22 1.26 13.08
N ARG A 6 -7.73 2.50 12.95
CA ARG A 6 -6.58 3.01 13.70
C ARG A 6 -6.94 3.73 15.00
N GLU A 7 -8.04 4.48 15.04
CA GLU A 7 -8.60 5.05 16.28
C GLU A 7 -8.77 3.94 17.34
N ARG A 8 -9.10 2.72 16.91
CA ARG A 8 -9.23 1.54 17.78
C ARG A 8 -7.94 0.98 18.37
N HIS A 9 -6.78 1.21 17.77
CA HIS A 9 -5.52 0.59 18.20
C HIS A 9 -4.63 1.54 19.01
N SER A 10 -4.92 2.84 19.00
CA SER A 10 -4.02 3.87 19.55
C SER A 10 -4.50 4.50 20.86
N GLN A 11 -5.70 4.18 21.33
CA GLN A 11 -6.29 4.75 22.55
C GLN A 11 -6.62 3.63 23.57
N PRO A 12 -6.22 3.79 24.85
CA PRO A 12 -6.67 2.90 25.92
C PRO A 12 -8.19 3.02 26.20
N ASP A 13 -8.83 4.11 25.76
CA ASP A 13 -10.28 4.37 25.87
C ASP A 13 -10.98 4.37 24.50
N GLY A 14 -10.42 3.68 23.51
CA GLY A 14 -10.99 3.64 22.16
C GLY A 14 -12.28 2.80 22.11
N HIS A 15 -13.21 3.16 21.21
CA HIS A 15 -14.49 2.47 20.96
C HIS A 15 -14.35 0.94 20.71
N ALA A 16 -13.15 0.42 20.45
CA ALA A 16 -12.87 -1.03 20.42
C ALA A 16 -13.17 -1.71 21.76
N ALA A 17 -12.73 -1.13 22.87
CA ALA A 17 -12.94 -1.70 24.20
C ALA A 17 -14.44 -1.71 24.55
N GLU A 18 -15.17 -0.67 24.16
CA GLU A 18 -16.64 -0.58 24.28
C GLU A 18 -17.37 -1.62 23.43
N LEU A 19 -16.79 -2.01 22.30
CA LEU A 19 -17.31 -3.05 21.40
C LEU A 19 -16.76 -4.46 21.72
N GLY A 20 -15.91 -4.61 22.75
CA GLY A 20 -15.28 -5.89 23.11
C GLY A 20 -14.34 -6.45 22.03
N VAL A 21 -13.80 -5.59 21.15
CA VAL A 21 -12.92 -5.99 20.05
C VAL A 21 -11.47 -6.00 20.53
N ASP A 22 -10.79 -7.13 20.38
CA ASP A 22 -9.34 -7.23 20.58
C ASP A 22 -8.61 -6.48 19.44
N PRO A 23 -7.88 -5.39 19.75
CA PRO A 23 -7.15 -4.62 18.74
C PRO A 23 -6.06 -5.45 18.04
N GLY A 24 -5.58 -6.54 18.65
CA GLY A 24 -4.63 -7.48 18.05
C GLY A 24 -5.26 -8.48 17.07
N GLN A 25 -6.59 -8.52 16.95
CA GLN A 25 -7.35 -9.48 16.13
C GLN A 25 -8.22 -8.79 15.08
N ILE A 26 -7.70 -7.76 14.42
CA ILE A 26 -8.43 -7.05 13.36
C ILE A 26 -8.15 -7.70 11.99
N PHE A 27 -9.22 -8.08 11.29
CA PHE A 27 -9.16 -8.66 9.94
C PHE A 27 -9.94 -7.80 8.93
N LEU A 28 -9.48 -7.77 7.69
CA LEU A 28 -10.21 -7.12 6.59
C LEU A 28 -10.89 -8.17 5.71
N ALA A 29 -12.17 -8.00 5.45
CA ALA A 29 -12.88 -8.81 4.46
C ALA A 29 -13.54 -7.90 3.43
N GLY A 30 -13.51 -8.32 2.17
CA GLY A 30 -14.14 -7.57 1.09
C GLY A 30 -14.46 -8.44 -0.11
N ALA A 31 -15.49 -8.05 -0.84
CA ALA A 31 -15.87 -8.65 -2.12
C ALA A 31 -15.87 -7.58 -3.22
N SER A 32 -15.42 -7.92 -4.44
CA SER A 32 -15.41 -7.02 -5.61
C SER A 32 -14.73 -5.67 -5.30
N ALA A 33 -15.47 -4.55 -5.37
CA ALA A 33 -14.96 -3.22 -5.03
C ALA A 33 -14.48 -3.13 -3.57
N GLY A 34 -15.13 -3.84 -2.64
CA GLY A 34 -14.69 -3.91 -1.24
C GLY A 34 -13.36 -4.64 -1.07
N ALA A 35 -13.13 -5.70 -1.87
CA ALA A 35 -11.84 -6.40 -1.89
C ALA A 35 -10.72 -5.48 -2.43
N HIS A 36 -11.02 -4.67 -3.44
CA HIS A 36 -10.07 -3.67 -3.95
C HIS A 36 -9.71 -2.62 -2.88
N LEU A 37 -10.71 -2.06 -2.18
CA LEU A 37 -10.46 -1.08 -1.11
C LEU A 37 -9.66 -1.68 0.06
N ALA A 38 -10.02 -2.90 0.48
CA ALA A 38 -9.27 -3.62 1.51
C ALA A 38 -7.82 -3.88 1.08
N ALA A 39 -7.58 -4.24 -0.19
CA ALA A 39 -6.23 -4.37 -0.73
C ALA A 39 -5.46 -3.04 -0.69
N MET A 40 -6.07 -1.92 -1.09
CA MET A 40 -5.46 -0.58 -1.01
C MET A 40 -5.09 -0.17 0.42
N CYS A 41 -5.86 -0.61 1.42
CA CYS A 41 -5.54 -0.42 2.84
C CYS A 41 -4.33 -1.24 3.28
N LEU A 42 -4.16 -2.46 2.75
CA LEU A 42 -3.02 -3.32 3.09
C LEU A 42 -1.70 -2.87 2.44
N VAL A 43 -1.78 -2.23 1.25
CA VAL A 43 -0.63 -1.66 0.54
C VAL A 43 -0.45 -0.18 0.84
N ASP A 44 -0.50 0.20 2.11
CA ASP A 44 -0.58 1.59 2.59
C ASP A 44 0.69 2.46 2.44
N ASP A 45 1.70 2.04 1.68
CA ASP A 45 2.94 2.82 1.52
C ASP A 45 2.72 4.18 0.86
N TRP A 46 1.62 4.34 0.13
CA TRP A 46 1.18 5.59 -0.49
C TRP A 46 0.47 6.54 0.49
N LEU A 47 0.07 6.05 1.67
CA LEU A 47 -0.56 6.85 2.71
C LEU A 47 0.50 7.51 3.63
N PRO A 48 0.17 8.66 4.24
CA PRO A 48 0.91 9.20 5.38
C PRO A 48 1.05 8.15 6.48
N ILE A 49 2.19 8.15 7.19
CA ILE A 49 2.48 7.18 8.26
C ILE A 49 1.39 7.13 9.34
N THR A 50 0.70 8.25 9.57
CA THR A 50 -0.42 8.40 10.50
C THR A 50 -1.70 7.68 10.06
N LEU A 51 -1.83 7.31 8.78
CA LEU A 51 -2.99 6.61 8.22
C LEU A 51 -2.70 5.16 7.82
N ARG A 52 -1.44 4.73 7.94
CA ARG A 52 -1.05 3.34 7.70
C ARG A 52 -1.68 2.41 8.72
N VAL A 53 -2.08 1.23 8.26
CA VAL A 53 -2.72 0.16 9.05
C VAL A 53 -1.91 -1.13 9.04
N ARG A 54 -0.81 -1.19 8.28
CA ARG A 54 0.22 -2.22 8.39
C ARG A 54 0.70 -2.33 9.83
N GLY A 55 0.56 -3.52 10.41
CA GLY A 55 0.87 -3.81 11.81
C GLY A 55 -0.36 -3.91 12.72
N VAL A 56 -1.51 -3.37 12.30
CA VAL A 56 -2.79 -3.50 13.01
C VAL A 56 -3.63 -4.64 12.43
N ILE A 57 -3.61 -4.81 11.11
CA ILE A 57 -4.39 -5.84 10.43
C ILE A 57 -3.65 -7.17 10.44
N ARG A 58 -4.27 -8.21 11.01
CA ARG A 58 -3.65 -9.53 11.18
C ARG A 58 -3.79 -10.43 9.95
N GLY A 59 -4.80 -10.19 9.14
CA GLY A 59 -5.05 -10.91 7.89
C GLY A 59 -6.20 -10.30 7.09
N ALA A 60 -6.40 -10.82 5.87
CA ALA A 60 -7.52 -10.39 5.04
C ALA A 60 -8.07 -11.50 4.14
N CYS A 61 -9.39 -11.44 3.86
CA CYS A 61 -10.09 -12.27 2.91
C CYS A 61 -10.64 -11.38 1.78
N LEU A 62 -10.09 -11.55 0.57
CA LEU A 62 -10.38 -10.68 -0.57
C LEU A 62 -10.99 -11.51 -1.70
N VAL A 63 -12.30 -11.40 -1.89
CA VAL A 63 -13.05 -12.21 -2.85
C VAL A 63 -13.33 -11.39 -4.11
N SER A 64 -13.00 -11.95 -5.28
CA SER A 64 -13.32 -11.38 -6.61
C SER A 64 -12.92 -9.91 -6.83
N GLY A 65 -11.91 -9.41 -6.11
CA GLY A 65 -11.41 -8.05 -6.27
C GLY A 65 -10.63 -7.84 -7.56
N VAL A 66 -10.64 -6.60 -8.06
CA VAL A 66 -9.76 -6.15 -9.14
C VAL A 66 -8.55 -5.49 -8.50
N TYR A 67 -7.32 -5.83 -8.89
CA TYR A 67 -6.10 -5.29 -8.26
C TYR A 67 -5.12 -4.60 -9.23
N GLU A 68 -5.39 -4.70 -10.53
CA GLU A 68 -4.76 -3.90 -11.58
C GLU A 68 -5.88 -3.21 -12.37
N LEU A 69 -5.86 -1.89 -12.36
CA LEU A 69 -6.89 -1.07 -12.98
C LEU A 69 -6.55 -0.70 -14.43
N GLU A 70 -5.30 -0.89 -14.90
CA GLU A 70 -4.99 -0.58 -16.30
C GLU A 70 -5.82 -1.43 -17.26
N THR A 71 -6.01 -2.72 -16.96
CA THR A 71 -6.89 -3.58 -17.78
C THR A 71 -8.35 -3.15 -17.68
N LEU A 72 -8.82 -2.76 -16.48
CA LEU A 72 -10.19 -2.30 -16.26
C LEU A 72 -10.48 -0.99 -17.01
N ARG A 73 -9.47 -0.11 -17.12
CA ARG A 73 -9.56 1.18 -17.81
C ARG A 73 -10.01 1.04 -19.26
N HIS A 74 -9.61 -0.03 -19.93
CA HIS A 74 -9.95 -0.32 -21.33
C HIS A 74 -11.25 -1.11 -21.51
N SER A 75 -12.03 -1.28 -20.45
CA SER A 75 -13.35 -1.91 -20.50
C SER A 75 -14.46 -0.87 -20.41
N TYR A 76 -15.71 -1.28 -20.66
CA TYR A 76 -16.88 -0.43 -20.50
C TYR A 76 -16.99 0.20 -19.09
N LEU A 77 -16.49 -0.48 -18.06
CA LEU A 77 -16.46 0.06 -16.70
C LEU A 77 -15.46 1.21 -16.57
N GLY A 78 -14.29 1.08 -17.21
CA GLY A 78 -13.29 2.15 -17.24
C GLY A 78 -13.83 3.43 -17.88
N GLU A 79 -14.57 3.28 -18.98
CA GLU A 79 -15.26 4.40 -19.64
C GLU A 79 -16.37 4.98 -18.76
N ALA A 80 -17.23 4.13 -18.20
CA ALA A 80 -18.32 4.55 -17.32
C ALA A 80 -17.83 5.29 -16.06
N PHE A 81 -16.66 4.93 -15.52
CA PHE A 81 -16.04 5.60 -14.38
C PHE A 81 -15.13 6.78 -14.75
N GLY A 82 -14.91 7.05 -16.04
CA GLY A 82 -13.97 8.07 -16.48
C GLY A 82 -12.53 7.82 -16.01
N LEU A 83 -12.13 6.56 -15.90
CA LEU A 83 -10.87 6.17 -15.26
C LEU A 83 -9.68 6.65 -16.11
N THR A 84 -8.87 7.55 -15.57
CA THR A 84 -7.66 8.02 -16.26
C THR A 84 -6.49 7.06 -16.08
N ALA A 85 -5.50 7.13 -16.97
CA ALA A 85 -4.27 6.34 -16.84
C ALA A 85 -3.51 6.64 -15.53
N ALA A 86 -3.50 7.91 -15.10
CA ALA A 86 -2.87 8.32 -13.84
C ALA A 86 -3.57 7.71 -12.62
N GLU A 87 -4.91 7.64 -12.64
CA GLU A 87 -5.71 7.01 -11.59
C GLU A 87 -5.53 5.50 -11.58
N ALA A 88 -5.54 4.86 -12.75
CA ALA A 88 -5.28 3.42 -12.85
C ALA A 88 -3.92 3.07 -12.22
N VAL A 89 -2.87 3.84 -12.48
CA VAL A 89 -1.55 3.62 -11.87
C VAL A 89 -1.57 3.87 -10.37
N ARG A 90 -2.18 4.96 -9.91
CA ARG A 90 -2.20 5.35 -8.49
C ARG A 90 -3.01 4.38 -7.64
N ASN A 91 -4.12 3.89 -8.17
CA ASN A 91 -5.11 3.11 -7.44
C ASN A 91 -5.04 1.61 -7.75
N SER A 92 -3.96 1.10 -8.35
CA SER A 92 -3.77 -0.35 -8.54
C SER A 92 -2.96 -0.96 -7.38
N PRO A 93 -3.58 -1.77 -6.50
CA PRO A 93 -2.86 -2.43 -5.40
C PRO A 93 -1.59 -3.16 -5.83
N LEU A 94 -1.62 -3.88 -6.96
CA LEU A 94 -0.47 -4.66 -7.45
C LEU A 94 0.76 -3.80 -7.70
N ARG A 95 0.58 -2.56 -8.17
CA ARG A 95 1.70 -1.65 -8.45
C ARG A 95 2.43 -1.20 -7.19
N HIS A 96 1.74 -1.16 -6.05
CA HIS A 96 2.36 -0.83 -4.76
C HIS A 96 3.13 -2.00 -4.18
N VAL A 97 2.64 -3.24 -4.34
CA VAL A 97 3.35 -4.47 -3.94
C VAL A 97 4.70 -4.57 -4.64
N PHE A 98 4.73 -4.43 -5.97
CA PHE A 98 5.99 -4.50 -6.73
C PHE A 98 6.97 -3.39 -6.38
N ARG A 99 6.49 -2.18 -6.09
CA ARG A 99 7.34 -1.07 -5.62
C ARG A 99 7.97 -1.36 -4.26
N ALA A 100 7.22 -1.95 -3.33
CA ALA A 100 7.73 -2.35 -2.02
C ALA A 100 8.77 -3.47 -2.15
N ALA A 101 8.46 -4.52 -2.93
CA ALA A 101 9.38 -5.63 -3.20
C ALA A 101 10.69 -5.16 -3.85
N ASN A 102 10.61 -4.29 -4.86
CA ASN A 102 11.79 -3.73 -5.53
C ASN A 102 12.66 -2.88 -4.60
N ARG A 103 12.04 -2.13 -3.68
CA ARG A 103 12.77 -1.37 -2.65
C ARG A 103 13.46 -2.30 -1.64
N ALA A 104 12.77 -3.34 -1.17
CA ALA A 104 13.34 -4.33 -0.27
C ALA A 104 14.52 -5.08 -0.92
N HIS A 105 14.38 -5.48 -2.19
CA HIS A 105 15.45 -6.12 -2.93
C HIS A 105 16.70 -5.24 -3.05
N ARG A 106 16.54 -3.95 -3.39
CA ARG A 106 17.66 -2.99 -3.47
C ARG A 106 18.33 -2.75 -2.11
N ALA A 107 17.55 -2.70 -1.03
CA ALA A 107 18.09 -2.53 0.32
C ALA A 107 18.88 -3.75 0.82
N HIS A 108 18.57 -4.95 0.30
CA HIS A 108 19.24 -6.20 0.67
C HIS A 108 20.46 -6.55 -0.20
N GLN A 109 20.72 -5.81 -1.28
CA GLN A 109 21.96 -5.98 -2.06
C GLN A 109 23.15 -5.31 -1.34
N PRO A 110 24.19 -6.06 -0.94
CA PRO A 110 25.38 -5.48 -0.33
C PRO A 110 26.24 -4.82 -1.43
N GLY A 111 26.16 -3.50 -1.60
CA GLY A 111 27.11 -2.81 -2.48
C GLY A 111 26.79 -1.40 -2.98
N ALA A 112 25.57 -0.88 -2.85
CA ALA A 112 25.25 0.46 -3.38
C ALA A 112 25.42 1.57 -2.33
N GLY A 113 26.65 1.74 -1.82
CA GLY A 113 27.03 2.93 -1.05
C GLY A 113 27.22 4.15 -1.96
N PRO A 114 26.95 5.38 -1.49
CA PRO A 114 27.11 6.59 -2.28
C PRO A 114 28.58 7.00 -2.28
N ASN A 115 29.42 6.42 -3.16
CA ASN A 115 30.75 7.00 -3.39
C ASN A 115 31.34 6.65 -4.76
N GLN A 116 31.04 7.49 -5.76
CA GLN A 116 31.97 7.76 -6.86
C GLN A 116 31.98 9.27 -7.13
N ARG A 117 32.50 10.04 -6.16
CA ARG A 117 33.05 11.38 -6.44
C ARG A 117 34.57 11.27 -6.51
N SER A 118 35.10 11.77 -7.63
CA SER A 118 36.47 12.26 -7.87
C SER A 118 37.65 11.32 -7.58
N ALA A 119 38.20 10.74 -8.65
CA ALA A 119 39.64 10.51 -8.75
C ALA A 119 40.19 11.43 -9.85
N GLY A 120 41.15 12.28 -9.48
CA GLY A 120 41.62 13.40 -10.28
C GLY A 120 42.43 13.00 -11.51
N VAL A 121 42.23 13.76 -12.58
CA VAL A 121 43.18 13.81 -13.71
C VAL A 121 44.28 14.81 -13.33
N SER A 122 45.34 14.28 -12.73
CA SER A 122 46.62 14.98 -12.61
C SER A 122 47.34 14.94 -13.96
N HIS A 123 47.17 15.97 -14.79
CA HIS A 123 48.09 16.22 -15.90
C HIS A 123 49.24 17.11 -15.43
N ARG A 124 50.37 16.49 -15.10
CA ARG A 124 51.70 17.07 -15.28
C ARG A 124 52.34 16.39 -16.48
N ARG A 125 52.50 17.13 -17.58
CA ARG A 125 53.74 17.38 -18.31
C ARG A 125 53.43 18.27 -19.50
#